data_AF-A0A2E2HFY9-F1
#
_entry.id   AF-A0A2E2HFY9-F1
#
_cell.length_a   1.000
_cell.length_b   1.000
_cell.length_c   1.000
_cell.angle_alpha   90.00
_cell.angle_beta   90.00
_cell.angle_gamma   90.00
#
_symmetry.space_group_name_H-M   'P 1'
#
loop_
_entity.id
_entity.type
_entity.pdbx_description
1 polymer ?
#
loop_
_entity_poly.entity_id
_entity_poly.type
_entity_poly.pdbx_seq_one_letter_code
_entity_poly.pdbx_strand_id
1 'polypeptide(L)'
;MSESANNLHALRRELNVLAYLGLALLVVFSVFFLYFWPLLQVTVLLIQSSIIWLFCIYRALGFMALNRLDDNSPNYADLGWANRLSLLRGWLIALTAGFIFQPGLSENIIIFPALAYLIAAVIDRIDGYIARITKHQSLLGSRLDTEFDALGLLIAPLLAVWLGQIHWSYLSVSLAYYLFQWGQYRRLRNSRPVFPLAANPERRAVAGFQMGFLAVILWPILEPPATTIAGFAFMLPLLVGFLIDWLTVSGRINRGSSDTNNLLLEAYKLIQQLLLPLGRILIGLLLGLSFYRKDIFSTDSIITTGIGLLVILCALMILAGMAGRVFALIMSCLFCWLLLSYEMTLIDTALLCCIIWIMQLGTGKLSLWLWDDRWVKKYDGSS
;
A
#
# COMPACT_ATOMS: atom_id res chain seq x y z
N MET A 1 -7.24 -21.34 -34.37
CA MET A 1 -7.42 -22.16 -33.14
C MET A 1 -6.13 -22.86 -32.68
N SER A 2 -5.26 -23.32 -33.58
CA SER A 2 -3.98 -23.99 -33.21
C SER A 2 -3.00 -23.07 -32.48
N GLU A 3 -2.85 -21.82 -32.92
CA GLU A 3 -1.85 -20.88 -32.37
C GLU A 3 -2.17 -20.41 -30.94
N SER A 4 -3.44 -20.10 -30.65
CA SER A 4 -3.89 -19.75 -29.30
C SER A 4 -3.72 -20.90 -28.30
N ALA A 5 -4.01 -22.13 -28.72
CA ALA A 5 -3.78 -23.32 -27.89
C ALA A 5 -2.29 -23.54 -27.63
N ASN A 6 -1.44 -23.39 -28.64
CA ASN A 6 0.01 -23.51 -28.50
C ASN A 6 0.59 -22.44 -27.56
N ASN A 7 0.13 -21.20 -27.66
CA ASN A 7 0.55 -20.11 -26.76
C ASN A 7 0.15 -20.40 -25.31
N LEU A 8 -1.05 -20.91 -25.06
CA LEU A 8 -1.49 -21.31 -23.71
C LEU A 8 -0.65 -22.46 -23.14
N HIS A 9 -0.26 -23.44 -23.97
CA HIS A 9 0.63 -24.51 -23.54
C HIS A 9 2.04 -23.98 -23.19
N ALA A 10 2.58 -23.06 -23.99
CA ALA A 10 3.86 -22.41 -23.71
C ALA A 10 3.82 -21.61 -22.40
N LEU A 11 2.78 -20.80 -22.20
CA LEU A 11 2.55 -20.03 -20.97
C LEU A 11 2.42 -20.93 -19.74
N ARG A 12 1.68 -22.03 -19.86
CA ARG A 12 1.54 -22.99 -18.76
C ARG A 12 2.88 -23.64 -18.41
N ARG A 13 3.70 -23.97 -19.40
CA ARG A 13 5.05 -24.50 -19.18
C ARG A 13 5.92 -23.46 -18.47
N GLU A 14 5.89 -22.20 -18.91
CA GLU A 14 6.62 -21.10 -18.29
C GLU A 14 6.20 -20.91 -16.81
N LEU A 15 4.90 -20.84 -16.53
CA LEU A 15 4.38 -20.72 -15.17
C LEU A 15 4.74 -21.91 -14.29
N ASN A 16 4.71 -23.14 -14.83
CA ASN A 16 5.14 -24.33 -14.09
C ASN A 16 6.63 -24.26 -13.72
N VAL A 17 7.49 -23.82 -14.65
CA VAL A 17 8.92 -23.63 -14.38
C VAL A 17 9.12 -22.60 -13.27
N LEU A 18 8.43 -21.45 -13.35
CA LEU A 18 8.46 -20.44 -12.30
C LEU A 18 7.95 -20.96 -10.96
N ALA A 19 6.89 -21.77 -10.97
CA ALA A 19 6.34 -22.38 -9.76
C ALA A 19 7.36 -23.28 -9.04
N TYR A 20 8.01 -24.19 -9.78
CA TYR A 20 9.04 -25.08 -9.22
C TYR A 20 10.28 -24.31 -8.78
N LEU A 21 10.72 -23.32 -9.56
CA LEU A 21 11.85 -22.46 -9.20
C LEU A 21 11.54 -21.68 -7.90
N GLY A 22 10.34 -21.12 -7.78
CA GLY A 22 9.89 -20.41 -6.59
C GLY A 22 9.89 -21.31 -5.35
N LEU A 23 9.38 -22.56 -5.47
CA LEU A 23 9.43 -23.54 -4.38
C LEU A 23 10.86 -23.93 -4.01
N ALA A 24 11.72 -24.18 -5.01
CA ALA A 24 13.13 -24.51 -4.78
C ALA A 24 13.85 -23.37 -4.04
N LEU A 25 13.60 -22.11 -4.41
CA LEU A 25 14.15 -20.95 -3.71
C LEU A 25 13.62 -20.83 -2.27
N LEU A 26 12.34 -21.13 -2.02
CA LEU A 26 11.79 -21.16 -0.65
C LEU A 26 12.45 -22.25 0.20
N VAL A 27 12.75 -23.42 -0.38
CA VAL A 27 13.49 -24.49 0.32
C VAL A 27 14.90 -24.02 0.64
N VAL A 28 15.63 -23.46 -0.32
CA VAL A 28 17.00 -22.93 -0.09
C VAL A 28 16.99 -21.86 0.99
N PHE A 29 16.04 -20.93 0.93
CA PHE A 29 15.89 -19.89 1.95
C PHE A 29 15.56 -20.48 3.33
N SER A 30 14.66 -21.47 3.40
CA SER A 30 14.32 -22.13 4.65
C SER A 30 15.52 -22.88 5.25
N VAL A 31 16.33 -23.54 4.41
CA VAL A 31 17.58 -24.20 4.85
C VAL A 31 18.56 -23.20 5.45
N PHE A 32 18.68 -21.99 4.87
CA PHE A 32 19.49 -20.92 5.45
C PHE A 32 19.02 -20.53 6.86
N PHE A 33 17.71 -20.54 7.11
CA PHE A 33 17.14 -20.24 8.43
C PHE A 33 17.37 -21.32 9.49
N LEU A 34 17.80 -22.54 9.13
CA LEU A 34 18.21 -23.56 10.10
C LEU A 34 19.41 -23.12 10.95
N TYR A 35 20.17 -22.12 10.52
CA TYR A 35 21.24 -21.52 11.32
C TYR A 35 20.70 -20.70 12.50
N PHE A 36 19.54 -20.06 12.32
CA PHE A 36 18.96 -19.14 13.32
C PHE A 36 17.87 -19.81 14.16
N TRP A 37 17.16 -20.78 13.58
CA TRP A 37 15.92 -21.32 14.14
C TRP A 37 15.92 -22.85 14.25
N PRO A 38 15.18 -23.40 15.22
CA PRO A 38 14.94 -24.83 15.30
C PRO A 38 14.14 -25.32 14.08
N LEU A 39 14.29 -26.61 13.76
CA LEU A 39 13.65 -27.25 12.61
C LEU A 39 12.13 -27.00 12.54
N LEU A 40 11.44 -26.94 13.69
CA LEU A 40 10.00 -26.70 13.74
C LEU A 40 9.63 -25.33 13.15
N GLN A 41 10.32 -24.25 13.54
CA GLN A 41 10.03 -22.89 13.07
C GLN A 41 10.34 -22.75 11.57
N VAL A 42 11.45 -23.32 11.12
CA VAL A 42 11.82 -23.39 9.70
C VAL A 42 10.80 -24.18 8.88
N THR A 43 10.27 -25.27 9.43
CA THR A 43 9.22 -26.05 8.77
C THR A 43 7.94 -25.24 8.63
N VAL A 44 7.55 -24.48 9.67
CA VAL A 44 6.40 -23.57 9.62
C VAL A 44 6.61 -22.47 8.57
N LEU A 45 7.80 -21.85 8.53
CA LEU A 45 8.18 -20.84 7.52
C LEU A 45 8.02 -21.40 6.09
N LEU A 46 8.55 -22.60 5.85
CA LEU A 46 8.47 -23.25 4.55
C LEU A 46 7.03 -23.59 4.16
N ILE A 47 6.24 -24.15 5.10
CA ILE A 47 4.84 -24.53 4.83
C ILE A 47 4.00 -23.29 4.52
N GLN A 48 4.05 -22.26 5.39
CA GLN A 48 3.26 -21.04 5.22
C GLN A 48 3.62 -20.32 3.91
N SER A 49 4.91 -20.13 3.64
CA SER A 49 5.35 -19.48 2.39
C SER A 49 4.99 -20.30 1.16
N SER A 50 5.10 -21.63 1.21
CA SER A 50 4.72 -22.51 0.10
C SER A 50 3.22 -22.46 -0.18
N ILE A 51 2.37 -22.42 0.85
CA ILE A 51 0.92 -22.31 0.68
C ILE A 51 0.56 -21.01 -0.05
N ILE A 52 1.12 -19.89 0.37
CA ILE A 52 0.85 -18.59 -0.26
C ILE A 52 1.43 -18.54 -1.68
N TRP A 53 2.61 -19.11 -1.91
CA TRP A 53 3.19 -19.18 -3.25
C TRP A 53 2.35 -20.04 -4.21
N LEU A 54 1.90 -21.20 -3.75
CA LEU A 54 1.00 -22.07 -4.53
C LEU A 54 -0.33 -21.38 -4.81
N PHE A 55 -0.84 -20.58 -3.87
CA PHE A 55 -2.01 -19.74 -4.12
C PHE A 55 -1.74 -18.71 -5.22
N CYS A 56 -0.61 -18.00 -5.19
CA CYS A 56 -0.24 -17.04 -6.24
C CYS A 56 -0.16 -17.71 -7.62
N ILE A 57 0.47 -18.89 -7.71
CA ILE A 57 0.53 -19.67 -8.94
C ILE A 57 -0.85 -20.15 -9.38
N TYR A 58 -1.69 -20.63 -8.47
CA TYR A 58 -3.05 -21.05 -8.77
C TYR A 58 -3.88 -19.90 -9.37
N ARG A 59 -3.77 -18.69 -8.82
CA ARG A 59 -4.42 -17.48 -9.38
C ARG A 59 -3.86 -17.14 -10.75
N ALA A 60 -2.55 -17.17 -10.94
CA ALA A 60 -1.92 -16.93 -12.25
C ALA A 60 -2.38 -17.93 -13.31
N LEU A 61 -2.46 -19.22 -12.96
CA LEU A 61 -2.99 -20.26 -13.84
C LEU A 61 -4.46 -20.02 -14.19
N GLY A 62 -5.28 -19.60 -13.22
CA GLY A 62 -6.68 -19.27 -13.44
C GLY A 62 -6.91 -18.09 -14.39
N PHE A 63 -5.95 -17.17 -14.50
CA PHE A 63 -6.04 -15.98 -15.33
C PHE A 63 -5.25 -16.05 -16.66
N MET A 64 -4.63 -17.19 -17.00
CA MET A 64 -3.80 -17.30 -18.22
C MET A 64 -4.51 -16.87 -19.51
N ALA A 65 -5.82 -17.10 -19.61
CA ALA A 65 -6.63 -16.69 -20.76
C ALA A 65 -6.74 -15.16 -20.92
N LEU A 66 -6.29 -14.39 -19.93
CA LEU A 66 -6.23 -12.93 -19.94
C LEU A 66 -4.85 -12.40 -20.38
N ASN A 67 -3.91 -13.26 -20.79
CA ASN A 67 -2.59 -12.81 -21.26
C ASN A 67 -2.65 -12.18 -22.67
N ARG A 68 -3.37 -11.06 -22.79
CA ARG A 68 -3.66 -10.30 -24.00
C ARG A 68 -3.89 -8.83 -23.65
N LEU A 69 -3.76 -7.95 -24.63
CA LEU A 69 -3.90 -6.50 -24.45
C LEU A 69 -5.33 -6.09 -24.09
N ASP A 70 -6.30 -6.54 -24.89
CA ASP A 70 -7.72 -6.31 -24.75
C ASP A 70 -8.50 -7.59 -25.13
N ASP A 71 -9.82 -7.60 -24.95
CA ASP A 71 -10.64 -8.80 -25.20
C ASP A 71 -10.59 -9.27 -26.67
N ASN A 72 -10.26 -8.37 -27.60
CA ASN A 72 -10.22 -8.62 -29.03
C ASN A 72 -8.82 -9.02 -29.55
N SER A 73 -7.76 -8.82 -28.75
CA SER A 73 -6.38 -9.14 -29.14
C SER A 73 -6.05 -10.63 -28.96
N PRO A 74 -5.13 -11.18 -29.77
CA PRO A 74 -4.61 -12.52 -29.56
C PRO A 74 -3.80 -12.60 -28.25
N ASN A 75 -3.71 -13.81 -27.68
CA ASN A 75 -2.89 -14.06 -26.51
C ASN A 75 -1.40 -13.96 -26.85
N TYR A 76 -0.63 -13.29 -25.99
CA TYR A 76 0.82 -13.28 -26.06
C TYR A 76 1.39 -14.69 -25.87
N ALA A 77 2.51 -14.97 -26.53
CA ALA A 77 3.18 -16.26 -26.47
C ALA A 77 3.97 -16.48 -25.16
N ASP A 78 4.40 -15.39 -24.53
CA ASP A 78 5.14 -15.36 -23.27
C ASP A 78 4.45 -14.47 -22.24
N LEU A 79 4.86 -14.60 -20.97
CA LEU A 79 4.35 -13.73 -19.90
C LEU A 79 4.83 -12.28 -20.06
N GLY A 80 5.98 -12.08 -20.70
CA GLY A 80 6.67 -10.79 -20.70
C GLY A 80 7.29 -10.43 -19.35
N TRP A 81 8.18 -9.44 -19.36
CA TRP A 81 8.94 -9.03 -18.17
C TRP A 81 8.08 -8.46 -17.04
N ALA A 82 7.01 -7.75 -17.37
CA ALA A 82 6.13 -7.15 -16.37
C ALA A 82 5.41 -8.24 -15.53
N ASN A 83 4.78 -9.21 -16.17
CA ASN A 83 4.08 -10.28 -15.45
C ASN A 83 5.05 -11.18 -14.66
N ARG A 84 6.27 -11.41 -15.17
CA ARG A 84 7.33 -12.11 -14.40
C ARG A 84 7.71 -11.36 -13.13
N LEU A 85 7.81 -10.03 -13.21
CA LEU A 85 8.05 -9.18 -12.04
C LEU A 85 6.86 -9.21 -11.07
N SER A 86 5.62 -9.16 -11.56
CA SER A 86 4.45 -9.32 -10.69
C SER A 86 4.44 -10.70 -10.00
N LEU A 87 4.87 -11.77 -10.67
CA LEU A 87 5.03 -13.08 -10.03
C LEU A 87 6.16 -13.10 -8.98
N LEU A 88 7.28 -12.43 -9.26
CA LEU A 88 8.35 -12.24 -8.27
C LEU A 88 7.86 -11.46 -7.06
N ARG A 89 7.02 -10.43 -7.26
CA ARG A 89 6.33 -9.70 -6.19
C ARG A 89 5.47 -10.66 -5.36
N GLY A 90 4.64 -11.48 -6.01
CA GLY A 90 3.84 -12.51 -5.34
C GLY A 90 4.68 -13.51 -4.54
N TRP A 91 5.86 -13.88 -5.04
CA TRP A 91 6.81 -14.75 -4.33
C TRP A 91 7.40 -14.07 -3.08
N LEU A 92 7.77 -12.79 -3.17
CA LEU A 92 8.27 -12.03 -2.02
C LEU A 92 7.19 -11.86 -0.94
N ILE A 93 5.94 -11.61 -1.33
CA ILE A 93 4.84 -11.56 -0.35
C ILE A 93 4.61 -12.94 0.29
N ALA A 94 4.72 -14.02 -0.49
CA ALA A 94 4.68 -15.38 0.05
C ALA A 94 5.81 -15.67 1.04
N LEU A 95 7.02 -15.16 0.75
CA LEU A 95 8.16 -15.23 1.66
C LEU A 95 7.87 -14.50 2.98
N THR A 96 7.37 -13.26 2.91
CA THR A 96 6.95 -12.48 4.10
C THR A 96 5.91 -13.23 4.92
N ALA A 97 4.99 -13.95 4.29
CA ALA A 97 3.95 -14.71 4.99
C ALA A 97 4.50 -15.83 5.87
N GLY A 98 5.66 -16.40 5.56
CA GLY A 98 6.24 -17.47 6.38
C GLY A 98 6.80 -17.01 7.74
N PHE A 99 6.92 -15.69 7.95
CA PHE A 99 7.32 -15.12 9.24
C PHE A 99 6.12 -14.90 10.18
N ILE A 100 4.90 -15.13 9.71
CA ILE A 100 3.69 -14.93 10.52
C ILE A 100 3.58 -16.04 11.56
N PHE A 101 3.18 -15.70 12.78
CA PHE A 101 3.05 -16.63 13.90
C PHE A 101 4.37 -17.30 14.35
N GLN A 102 5.53 -16.76 13.94
CA GLN A 102 6.82 -17.20 14.45
C GLN A 102 7.07 -16.61 15.84
N PRO A 103 7.42 -17.43 16.85
CA PRO A 103 7.65 -16.93 18.21
C PRO A 103 9.03 -16.25 18.31
N GLY A 104 9.09 -15.10 18.98
CA GLY A 104 10.36 -14.47 19.36
C GLY A 104 11.24 -14.04 18.18
N LEU A 105 10.66 -13.39 17.19
CA LEU A 105 11.40 -12.77 16.07
C LEU A 105 12.39 -11.73 16.61
N SER A 106 13.69 -12.03 16.53
CA SER A 106 14.74 -11.08 16.89
C SER A 106 14.83 -9.96 15.84
N GLU A 107 15.35 -8.79 16.24
CA GLU A 107 15.51 -7.63 15.34
C GLU A 107 16.31 -7.98 14.07
N ASN A 108 17.36 -8.79 14.20
CA ASN A 108 18.18 -9.27 13.08
C ASN A 108 17.39 -10.11 12.06
N ILE A 109 16.32 -10.77 12.51
CA ILE A 109 15.50 -11.62 11.66
C ILE A 109 14.35 -10.84 11.02
N ILE A 110 13.79 -9.84 11.71
CA ILE A 110 12.68 -9.00 11.21
C ILE A 110 13.09 -8.25 9.92
N ILE A 111 14.38 -7.96 9.73
CA ILE A 111 14.91 -7.32 8.53
C ILE A 111 14.56 -8.12 7.26
N PHE A 112 14.52 -9.46 7.32
CA PHE A 112 14.24 -10.30 6.14
C PHE A 112 12.81 -10.13 5.58
N PRO A 113 11.73 -10.31 6.36
CA PRO A 113 10.37 -10.06 5.86
C PRO A 113 10.13 -8.58 5.55
N ALA A 114 10.74 -7.64 6.29
CA ALA A 114 10.66 -6.21 6.02
C ALA A 114 11.28 -5.86 4.66
N LEU A 115 12.48 -6.36 4.38
CA LEU A 115 13.17 -6.17 3.11
C LEU A 115 12.44 -6.87 1.96
N ALA A 116 11.94 -8.09 2.17
CA ALA A 116 11.17 -8.81 1.15
C ALA A 116 9.92 -8.03 0.73
N TYR A 117 9.17 -7.51 1.70
CA TYR A 117 7.97 -6.72 1.41
C TYR A 117 8.30 -5.34 0.84
N LEU A 118 9.39 -4.70 1.28
CA LEU A 118 9.88 -3.46 0.67
C LEU A 118 10.22 -3.66 -0.81
N ILE A 119 10.98 -4.72 -1.13
CA ILE A 119 11.31 -5.06 -2.52
C ILE A 119 10.02 -5.35 -3.30
N ALA A 120 9.05 -6.05 -2.72
CA ALA A 120 7.76 -6.31 -3.34
C ALA A 120 7.02 -5.00 -3.70
N ALA A 121 6.96 -4.04 -2.77
CA ALA A 121 6.34 -2.73 -2.98
C ALA A 121 7.09 -1.87 -4.01
N VAL A 122 8.42 -2.03 -4.12
CA VAL A 122 9.20 -1.36 -5.17
C VAL A 122 8.94 -2.00 -6.54
N ILE A 123 8.86 -3.33 -6.61
CA ILE A 123 8.56 -4.05 -7.85
C ILE A 123 7.18 -3.66 -8.40
N ASP A 124 6.18 -3.45 -7.55
CA ASP A 124 4.85 -2.93 -7.93
C ASP A 124 4.91 -1.62 -8.73
N ARG A 125 5.90 -0.78 -8.41
CA ARG A 125 6.10 0.46 -9.15
C ARG A 125 6.80 0.22 -10.48
N ILE A 126 7.74 -0.72 -10.50
CA ILE A 126 8.62 -1.02 -11.64
C ILE A 126 7.89 -1.83 -12.70
N ASP A 127 7.06 -2.80 -12.34
CA ASP A 127 6.39 -3.70 -13.29
C ASP A 127 5.41 -2.93 -14.20
N GLY A 128 4.64 -1.99 -13.65
CA GLY A 128 3.76 -1.11 -14.41
C GLY A 128 4.54 -0.11 -15.29
N TYR A 129 5.74 0.30 -14.87
CA TYR A 129 6.63 1.12 -15.70
C TYR A 129 7.20 0.32 -16.88
N ILE A 130 7.67 -0.90 -16.61
CA ILE A 130 8.21 -1.79 -17.65
C ILE A 130 7.12 -2.16 -18.66
N ALA A 131 5.91 -2.51 -18.21
CA ALA A 131 4.79 -2.83 -19.10
C ALA A 131 4.49 -1.70 -20.10
N ARG A 132 4.66 -0.43 -19.70
CA ARG A 132 4.49 0.74 -20.57
C ARG A 132 5.62 0.89 -21.58
N ILE A 133 6.87 0.77 -21.13
CA ILE A 133 8.04 0.89 -22.02
C ILE A 133 8.05 -0.22 -23.06
N THR A 134 7.80 -1.45 -22.63
CA THR A 134 7.81 -2.61 -23.52
C THR A 134 6.56 -2.73 -24.38
N LYS A 135 5.56 -1.83 -24.19
CA LYS A 135 4.24 -1.88 -24.83
C LYS A 135 3.57 -3.26 -24.70
N HIS A 136 3.85 -3.95 -23.60
CA HIS A 136 3.40 -5.31 -23.33
C HIS A 136 2.43 -5.32 -22.12
N GLN A 137 1.42 -4.46 -22.19
CA GLN A 137 0.36 -4.41 -21.19
C GLN A 137 -0.59 -5.59 -21.41
N SER A 138 -1.02 -6.24 -20.33
CA SER A 138 -1.94 -7.37 -20.42
C SER A 138 -3.04 -7.28 -19.36
N LEU A 139 -4.23 -7.80 -19.69
CA LEU A 139 -5.34 -7.96 -18.74
C LEU A 139 -4.95 -8.91 -17.59
N LEU A 140 -4.13 -9.94 -17.87
CA LEU A 140 -3.53 -10.83 -16.88
C LEU A 140 -2.72 -10.01 -15.86
N GLY A 141 -1.82 -9.15 -16.34
CA GLY A 141 -0.99 -8.30 -15.48
C GLY A 141 -1.83 -7.43 -14.57
N SER A 142 -2.83 -6.72 -15.13
CA SER A 142 -3.74 -5.89 -14.32
C SER A 142 -4.51 -6.70 -13.26
N ARG A 143 -4.91 -7.94 -13.57
CA ARG A 143 -5.63 -8.78 -12.62
C ARG A 143 -4.73 -9.35 -11.53
N LEU A 144 -3.53 -9.80 -11.90
CA LEU A 144 -2.51 -10.24 -10.95
C LEU A 144 -2.11 -9.10 -10.03
N ASP A 145 -1.96 -7.90 -10.57
CA ASP A 145 -1.60 -6.70 -9.82
C ASP A 145 -2.57 -6.46 -8.67
N THR A 146 -3.87 -6.40 -9.00
CA THR A 146 -4.94 -6.21 -8.01
C THR A 146 -4.98 -7.32 -6.95
N GLU A 147 -4.74 -8.57 -7.36
CA GLU A 147 -4.81 -9.73 -6.46
C GLU A 147 -3.60 -9.80 -5.51
N PHE A 148 -2.40 -9.51 -6.01
CA PHE A 148 -1.19 -9.48 -5.19
C PHE A 148 -1.13 -8.25 -4.29
N ASP A 149 -1.72 -7.13 -4.71
CA ASP A 149 -1.89 -5.96 -3.85
C ASP A 149 -2.79 -6.26 -2.65
N ALA A 150 -3.93 -6.91 -2.91
CA ALA A 150 -4.84 -7.35 -1.87
C ALA A 150 -4.22 -8.40 -0.94
N LEU A 151 -3.38 -9.27 -1.49
CA LEU A 151 -2.63 -10.26 -0.71
C LEU A 151 -1.55 -9.59 0.14
N GLY A 152 -0.82 -8.62 -0.40
CA GLY A 152 0.15 -7.80 0.35
C GLY A 152 -0.51 -7.02 1.48
N LEU A 153 -1.67 -6.40 1.20
CA LEU A 153 -2.51 -5.70 2.16
C LEU A 153 -3.20 -6.65 3.17
N LEU A 154 -3.03 -7.96 3.06
CA LEU A 154 -3.42 -8.94 4.07
C LEU A 154 -2.21 -9.43 4.88
N ILE A 155 -1.15 -9.85 4.18
CA ILE A 155 0.03 -10.49 4.77
C ILE A 155 0.85 -9.49 5.59
N ALA A 156 1.16 -8.31 5.06
CA ALA A 156 1.99 -7.35 5.77
C ALA A 156 1.31 -6.79 7.04
N PRO A 157 0.02 -6.40 7.02
CA PRO A 157 -0.65 -6.00 8.25
C PRO A 157 -0.77 -7.13 9.27
N LEU A 158 -1.02 -8.36 8.82
CA LEU A 158 -1.08 -9.51 9.72
C LEU A 158 0.26 -9.74 10.43
N LEU A 159 1.38 -9.63 9.69
CA LEU A 159 2.71 -9.68 10.29
C LEU A 159 2.97 -8.49 11.22
N ALA A 160 2.59 -7.27 10.83
CA ALA A 160 2.78 -6.08 11.66
C ALA A 160 1.97 -6.14 12.98
N VAL A 161 0.75 -6.68 12.95
CA VAL A 161 -0.05 -6.96 14.17
C VAL A 161 0.62 -8.03 15.02
N TRP A 162 1.12 -9.10 14.39
CA TRP A 162 1.85 -10.17 15.10
C TRP A 162 3.11 -9.65 15.79
N LEU A 163 3.84 -8.72 15.16
CA LEU A 163 4.99 -8.03 15.71
C LEU A 163 4.64 -6.98 16.78
N GLY A 164 3.35 -6.73 17.03
CA GLY A 164 2.88 -5.70 17.97
C GLY A 164 3.06 -4.26 17.47
N GLN A 165 3.37 -4.06 16.19
CA GLN A 165 3.63 -2.76 15.60
C GLN A 165 2.36 -1.94 15.35
N ILE A 166 1.25 -2.60 15.01
CA ILE A 166 -0.04 -1.93 14.79
C ILE A 166 -1.15 -2.62 15.57
N HIS A 167 -2.20 -1.85 15.88
CA HIS A 167 -3.38 -2.39 16.52
C HIS A 167 -4.15 -3.32 15.57
N TRP A 168 -4.70 -4.41 16.10
CA TRP A 168 -5.41 -5.45 15.32
C TRP A 168 -6.58 -4.92 14.50
N SER A 169 -7.18 -3.78 14.90
CA SER A 169 -8.25 -3.13 14.15
C SER A 169 -7.86 -2.78 12.71
N TYR A 170 -6.57 -2.58 12.43
CA TYR A 170 -6.08 -2.34 11.08
C TYR A 170 -6.41 -3.50 10.12
N LEU A 171 -6.55 -4.74 10.62
CA LEU A 171 -6.96 -5.89 9.80
C LEU A 171 -8.36 -5.73 9.18
N SER A 172 -9.19 -4.80 9.67
CA SER A 172 -10.44 -4.42 9.02
C SER A 172 -10.23 -3.90 7.59
N VAL A 173 -9.10 -3.23 7.33
CA VAL A 173 -8.69 -2.81 5.98
C VAL A 173 -8.42 -4.00 5.09
N SER A 174 -7.63 -4.97 5.59
CA SER A 174 -7.34 -6.20 4.87
C SER A 174 -8.62 -6.93 4.51
N LEU A 175 -9.57 -7.00 5.45
CA LEU A 175 -10.85 -7.64 5.27
C LEU A 175 -11.78 -6.89 4.31
N ALA A 176 -11.70 -5.56 4.23
CA ALA A 176 -12.57 -4.72 3.41
C ALA A 176 -12.53 -5.12 1.93
N TYR A 177 -11.35 -5.40 1.37
CA TYR A 177 -11.22 -5.85 -0.02
C TYR A 177 -11.95 -7.18 -0.27
N TYR A 178 -11.75 -8.18 0.60
CA TYR A 178 -12.38 -9.50 0.44
C TYR A 178 -13.90 -9.43 0.63
N LEU A 179 -14.37 -8.63 1.60
CA LEU A 179 -15.80 -8.37 1.77
C LEU A 179 -16.39 -7.65 0.56
N PHE A 180 -15.67 -6.71 -0.04
CA PHE A 180 -16.09 -6.01 -1.24
C PHE A 180 -16.22 -6.96 -2.43
N GLN A 181 -15.23 -7.83 -2.66
CA GLN A 181 -15.28 -8.86 -3.70
C GLN A 181 -16.41 -9.86 -3.47
N TRP A 182 -16.57 -10.36 -2.24
CA TRP A 182 -17.66 -11.26 -1.88
C TRP A 182 -19.04 -10.62 -2.06
N GLY A 183 -19.16 -9.34 -1.70
CA GLY A 183 -20.36 -8.55 -1.90
C GLY A 183 -20.75 -8.42 -3.37
N GLN A 184 -19.77 -8.18 -4.26
CA GLN A 184 -19.99 -8.16 -5.71
C GLN A 184 -20.43 -9.53 -6.23
N TYR A 185 -19.74 -10.60 -5.81
CA TYR A 185 -20.10 -11.97 -6.20
C TYR A 185 -21.54 -12.33 -5.81
N ARG A 186 -21.96 -12.02 -4.57
CA ARG A 186 -23.34 -12.28 -4.12
C ARG A 186 -24.37 -11.45 -4.87
N ARG A 187 -24.05 -10.21 -5.24
CA ARG A 187 -24.95 -9.37 -6.06
C ARG A 187 -25.14 -9.95 -7.45
N LEU A 188 -24.04 -10.33 -8.11
CA LEU A 188 -24.07 -10.94 -9.44
C LEU A 188 -24.87 -12.26 -9.43
N ARG A 189 -24.65 -13.09 -8.40
CA ARG A 189 -25.40 -14.35 -8.21
C ARG A 189 -26.91 -14.12 -8.02
N ASN A 190 -27.28 -13.01 -7.38
CA ASN A 190 -28.67 -12.63 -7.15
C ASN A 190 -29.24 -11.73 -8.27
N SER A 191 -28.60 -11.67 -9.43
CA SER A 191 -29.01 -10.86 -10.59
C SER A 191 -29.21 -9.37 -10.27
N ARG A 192 -28.52 -8.86 -9.25
CA ARG A 192 -28.54 -7.43 -8.90
C ARG A 192 -27.48 -6.69 -9.71
N PRO A 193 -27.78 -5.48 -10.21
CA PRO A 193 -26.80 -4.70 -10.97
C PRO A 193 -25.59 -4.37 -10.08
N VAL A 194 -24.41 -4.48 -10.70
CA VAL A 194 -23.12 -4.07 -10.15
C VAL A 194 -22.65 -2.93 -11.04
N PHE A 195 -22.70 -1.70 -10.53
CA PHE A 195 -22.32 -0.53 -11.31
C PHE A 195 -20.79 -0.41 -11.40
N PRO A 196 -20.23 -0.03 -12.56
CA PRO A 196 -18.80 0.12 -12.71
C PRO A 196 -18.30 1.29 -11.84
N LEU A 197 -17.18 1.10 -11.14
CA LEU A 197 -16.53 2.22 -10.48
C LEU A 197 -15.77 3.03 -11.52
N ALA A 198 -16.06 4.32 -11.62
CA ALA A 198 -15.19 5.24 -12.35
C ALA A 198 -13.76 5.18 -11.79
N ALA A 199 -12.76 5.20 -12.66
CA ALA A 199 -11.36 5.33 -12.25
C ALA A 199 -11.20 6.61 -11.42
N ASN A 200 -10.64 6.47 -10.21
CA ASN A 200 -10.38 7.62 -9.33
C ASN A 200 -8.89 7.60 -8.96
N PRO A 201 -8.07 8.53 -9.48
CA PRO A 201 -6.63 8.57 -9.24
C PRO A 201 -6.31 8.74 -7.75
N GLU A 202 -7.21 9.34 -6.95
CA GLU A 202 -6.99 9.54 -5.52
C GLU A 202 -7.06 8.24 -4.72
N ARG A 203 -7.90 7.28 -5.14
CA ARG A 203 -7.93 5.94 -4.50
C ARG A 203 -6.62 5.19 -4.71
N ARG A 204 -6.05 5.30 -5.91
CA ARG A 204 -4.77 4.67 -6.25
C ARG A 204 -3.62 5.29 -5.46
N ALA A 205 -3.62 6.62 -5.30
CA ALA A 205 -2.66 7.31 -4.45
C ALA A 205 -2.72 6.80 -3.01
N VAL A 206 -3.93 6.75 -2.43
CA VAL A 206 -4.13 6.23 -1.06
C VAL A 206 -3.62 4.80 -0.96
N ALA A 207 -3.98 3.90 -1.88
CA ALA A 207 -3.48 2.52 -1.88
C ALA A 207 -1.94 2.43 -1.91
N GLY A 208 -1.28 3.25 -2.75
CA GLY A 208 0.18 3.32 -2.79
C GLY A 208 0.81 3.80 -1.49
N PHE A 209 0.18 4.78 -0.81
CA PHE A 209 0.62 5.22 0.53
C PHE A 209 0.46 4.11 1.58
N GLN A 210 -0.55 3.25 1.48
CA GLN A 210 -0.72 2.11 2.40
C GLN A 210 0.38 1.08 2.22
N MET A 211 0.73 0.75 0.97
CA MET A 211 1.86 -0.14 0.70
C MET A 211 3.17 0.43 1.24
N GLY A 212 3.42 1.72 1.01
CA GLY A 212 4.60 2.40 1.55
C GLY A 212 4.64 2.39 3.08
N PHE A 213 3.52 2.69 3.73
CA PHE A 213 3.39 2.62 5.19
C PHE A 213 3.71 1.22 5.72
N LEU A 214 3.12 0.18 5.13
CA LEU A 214 3.36 -1.20 5.54
C LEU A 214 4.80 -1.65 5.28
N ALA A 215 5.44 -1.13 4.22
CA ALA A 215 6.85 -1.41 3.95
C ALA A 215 7.79 -0.77 4.97
N VAL A 216 7.40 0.37 5.55
CA VAL A 216 8.20 1.06 6.58
C VAL A 216 7.94 0.45 7.97
N ILE A 217 6.70 0.14 8.32
CA ILE A 217 6.34 -0.29 9.69
C ILE A 217 6.85 -1.69 10.07
N LEU A 218 7.20 -2.51 9.07
CA LEU A 218 7.81 -3.82 9.31
C LEU A 218 9.27 -3.71 9.76
N TRP A 219 9.92 -2.56 9.61
CA TRP A 219 11.30 -2.39 10.05
C TRP A 219 11.37 -2.26 11.58
N PRO A 220 12.39 -2.86 12.23
CA PRO A 220 12.61 -2.78 13.68
C PRO A 220 13.22 -1.42 14.07
N ILE A 221 12.72 -0.33 13.49
CA ILE A 221 13.16 1.05 13.73
C ILE A 221 12.05 1.85 14.41
N LEU A 222 10.79 1.48 14.14
CA LEU A 222 9.63 2.16 14.67
C LEU A 222 9.00 1.29 15.76
N GLU A 223 8.56 1.92 16.84
CA GLU A 223 7.92 1.24 17.96
C GLU A 223 6.58 1.93 18.35
N PRO A 224 5.65 1.18 18.97
CA PRO A 224 4.47 1.77 19.60
C PRO A 224 4.86 2.81 20.66
N PRO A 225 4.09 3.89 20.86
CA PRO A 225 2.72 4.10 20.36
C PRO A 225 2.62 4.78 18.98
N ALA A 226 3.71 5.33 18.43
CA ALA A 226 3.66 6.11 17.18
C ALA A 226 3.14 5.29 16.00
N THR A 227 3.58 4.04 15.88
CA THR A 227 3.17 3.08 14.85
C THR A 227 1.68 2.72 14.94
N THR A 228 1.13 2.60 16.15
CA THR A 228 -0.30 2.33 16.36
C THR A 228 -1.18 3.51 15.93
N ILE A 229 -0.78 4.74 16.29
CA ILE A 229 -1.49 5.97 15.90
C ILE A 229 -1.42 6.16 14.39
N ALA A 230 -0.23 5.97 13.81
CA ALA A 230 -0.07 5.99 12.36
C ALA A 230 -0.98 4.95 11.70
N GLY A 231 -1.04 3.73 12.22
CA GLY A 231 -1.96 2.69 11.78
C GLY A 231 -3.41 3.18 11.70
N PHE A 232 -3.94 3.81 12.76
CA PHE A 232 -5.28 4.39 12.73
C PHE A 232 -5.43 5.51 11.69
N ALA A 233 -4.45 6.41 11.60
CA ALA A 233 -4.48 7.52 10.65
C ALA A 233 -4.45 7.04 9.18
N PHE A 234 -3.74 5.95 8.88
CA PHE A 234 -3.74 5.28 7.58
C PHE A 234 -5.02 4.48 7.32
N MET A 235 -5.55 3.81 8.33
CA MET A 235 -6.75 2.97 8.23
C MET A 235 -8.01 3.78 7.84
N LEU A 236 -8.21 4.94 8.46
CA LEU A 236 -9.48 5.69 8.36
C LEU A 236 -9.84 6.15 6.94
N PRO A 237 -8.98 6.87 6.19
CA PRO A 237 -9.33 7.32 4.84
C PRO A 237 -9.62 6.17 3.88
N LEU A 238 -8.92 5.05 4.05
CA LEU A 238 -9.06 3.88 3.20
C LEU A 238 -10.39 3.15 3.45
N LEU A 239 -10.77 2.94 4.72
CA LEU A 239 -12.06 2.33 5.07
C LEU A 239 -13.24 3.19 4.60
N VAL A 240 -13.13 4.51 4.76
CA VAL A 240 -14.13 5.46 4.23
C VAL A 240 -14.21 5.35 2.70
N GLY A 241 -13.07 5.24 2.02
CA GLY A 241 -12.99 5.00 0.57
C GLY A 241 -13.73 3.72 0.15
N PHE A 242 -13.45 2.58 0.80
CA PHE A 242 -14.14 1.31 0.55
C PHE A 242 -15.65 1.40 0.80
N LEU A 243 -16.08 2.12 1.83
CA LEU A 243 -17.49 2.30 2.16
C LEU A 243 -18.22 3.11 1.06
N ILE A 244 -17.62 4.22 0.61
CA ILE A 244 -18.16 5.03 -0.49
C ILE A 244 -18.19 4.22 -1.79
N ASP A 245 -17.14 3.46 -2.06
CA ASP A 245 -17.06 2.58 -3.23
C ASP A 245 -18.16 1.51 -3.20
N TRP A 246 -18.41 0.88 -2.05
CA TRP A 246 -19.49 -0.07 -1.88
C TRP A 246 -20.87 0.56 -2.08
N LEU A 247 -21.09 1.76 -1.54
CA LEU A 247 -22.35 2.50 -1.75
C LEU A 247 -22.57 2.87 -3.22
N THR A 248 -21.50 3.14 -3.96
CA THR A 248 -21.54 3.42 -5.40
C THR A 248 -21.85 2.15 -6.20
N VAL A 249 -21.09 1.07 -6.00
CA VAL A 249 -21.31 -0.23 -6.68
C VAL A 249 -22.69 -0.79 -6.39
N SER A 250 -23.18 -0.57 -5.16
CA SER A 250 -24.47 -1.06 -4.73
C SER A 250 -25.67 -0.35 -5.37
N GLY A 251 -25.44 0.77 -6.06
CA GLY A 251 -26.48 1.64 -6.61
C GLY A 251 -27.21 2.49 -5.57
N ARG A 252 -26.74 2.49 -4.30
CA ARG A 252 -27.29 3.38 -3.25
C ARG A 252 -26.87 4.83 -3.47
N ILE A 253 -25.69 5.01 -4.03
CA ILE A 253 -25.19 6.29 -4.52
C ILE A 253 -25.15 6.19 -6.03
N ASN A 254 -26.09 6.86 -6.69
CA ASN A 254 -26.12 6.89 -8.14
C ASN A 254 -25.32 8.10 -8.62
N ARG A 255 -24.10 7.84 -9.11
CA ARG A 255 -23.24 8.86 -9.73
C ARG A 255 -23.80 9.45 -11.03
N GLY A 256 -24.95 8.97 -11.52
CA GLY A 256 -25.72 9.56 -12.61
C GLY A 256 -26.95 10.37 -12.18
N SER A 257 -27.33 10.34 -10.89
CA SER A 257 -28.43 11.16 -10.36
C SER A 257 -27.91 12.48 -9.80
N SER A 258 -28.58 13.60 -10.12
CA SER A 258 -28.16 14.95 -9.73
C SER A 258 -28.01 15.12 -8.22
N ASP A 259 -28.93 14.58 -7.42
CA ASP A 259 -29.05 14.96 -6.01
C ASP A 259 -28.01 14.27 -5.09
N THR A 260 -27.77 12.96 -5.27
CA THR A 260 -26.76 12.23 -4.48
C THR A 260 -25.33 12.60 -4.87
N ASN A 261 -25.11 12.98 -6.14
CA ASN A 261 -23.86 13.56 -6.57
C ASN A 261 -23.57 14.86 -5.85
N ASN A 262 -24.58 15.71 -5.67
CA ASN A 262 -24.38 17.03 -5.07
C ASN A 262 -23.84 16.91 -3.64
N LEU A 263 -24.40 16.05 -2.78
CA LEU A 263 -23.91 15.89 -1.40
C LEU A 263 -22.46 15.37 -1.31
N LEU A 264 -22.11 14.33 -2.08
CA LEU A 264 -20.73 13.82 -2.07
C LEU A 264 -19.75 14.81 -2.70
N LEU A 265 -20.15 15.48 -3.77
CA LEU A 265 -19.34 16.52 -4.41
C LEU A 265 -19.20 17.75 -3.51
N GLU A 266 -20.24 18.11 -2.75
CA GLU A 266 -20.21 19.19 -1.76
C GLU A 266 -19.32 18.80 -0.58
N ALA A 267 -19.46 17.60 -0.02
CA ALA A 267 -18.57 17.10 1.03
C ALA A 267 -17.11 17.07 0.54
N TYR A 268 -16.87 16.59 -0.68
CA TYR A 268 -15.54 16.59 -1.28
C TYR A 268 -15.00 18.00 -1.51
N LYS A 269 -15.82 18.92 -2.03
CA LYS A 269 -15.48 20.34 -2.19
C LYS A 269 -15.15 20.97 -0.84
N LEU A 270 -15.94 20.71 0.19
CA LEU A 270 -15.75 21.21 1.54
C LEU A 270 -14.45 20.67 2.15
N ILE A 271 -14.18 19.37 1.97
CA ILE A 271 -12.90 18.78 2.38
C ILE A 271 -11.74 19.51 1.69
N GLN A 272 -11.80 19.68 0.37
CA GLN A 272 -10.70 20.29 -0.39
C GLN A 272 -10.54 21.81 -0.22
N GLN A 273 -11.63 22.54 0.03
CA GLN A 273 -11.64 24.00 0.13
C GLN A 273 -11.46 24.49 1.57
N LEU A 274 -11.94 23.73 2.55
CA LEU A 274 -11.98 24.16 3.94
C LEU A 274 -11.13 23.25 4.83
N LEU A 275 -11.38 21.94 4.83
CA LEU A 275 -10.75 21.02 5.78
C LEU A 275 -9.24 20.87 5.55
N LEU A 276 -8.79 20.74 4.29
CA LEU A 276 -7.37 20.59 3.97
C LEU A 276 -6.55 21.87 4.22
N PRO A 277 -6.99 23.09 3.82
CA PRO A 277 -6.31 24.32 4.19
C PRO A 277 -6.28 24.58 5.71
N LEU A 278 -7.39 24.34 6.41
CA LEU A 278 -7.41 24.44 7.88
C LEU A 278 -6.48 23.41 8.53
N GLY A 279 -6.42 22.20 7.98
CA GLY A 279 -5.49 21.15 8.42
C GLY A 279 -4.03 21.60 8.34
N ARG A 280 -3.65 22.37 7.30
CA ARG A 280 -2.29 22.91 7.17
C ARG A 280 -1.98 23.91 8.28
N ILE A 281 -2.91 24.84 8.53
CA ILE A 281 -2.77 25.83 9.61
C ILE A 281 -2.69 25.12 10.97
N LEU A 282 -3.53 24.10 11.17
CA LEU A 282 -3.53 23.28 12.37
C LEU A 282 -2.19 22.54 12.58
N ILE A 283 -1.58 22.00 11.53
CA ILE A 283 -0.22 21.41 11.61
C ILE A 283 0.77 22.44 12.11
N GLY A 284 0.79 23.65 11.53
CA GLY A 284 1.69 24.72 11.96
C GLY A 284 1.50 25.10 13.44
N LEU A 285 0.25 25.21 13.87
CA LEU A 285 -0.12 25.53 15.26
C LEU A 285 0.29 24.41 16.23
N LEU A 286 -0.04 23.15 15.93
CA LEU A 286 0.30 22.00 16.76
C LEU A 286 1.82 21.77 16.83
N LEU A 287 2.55 22.01 15.73
CA LEU A 287 4.01 21.98 15.74
C LEU A 287 4.59 23.04 16.66
N GLY A 288 4.12 24.29 16.55
CA GLY A 288 4.56 25.38 17.43
C GLY A 288 4.31 25.05 18.91
N LEU A 289 3.15 24.48 19.24
CA LEU A 289 2.82 24.04 20.60
C LEU A 289 3.71 22.88 21.07
N SER A 290 3.99 21.89 20.21
CA SER A 290 4.85 20.76 20.56
C SER A 290 6.29 21.23 20.82
N PHE A 291 6.82 22.13 19.97
CA PHE A 291 8.14 22.73 20.16
C PHE A 291 8.25 23.57 21.43
N TYR A 292 7.26 24.42 21.70
CA TYR A 292 7.24 25.25 22.91
C TYR A 292 7.27 24.41 24.19
N ARG A 293 6.60 23.25 24.18
CA ARG A 293 6.50 22.38 25.36
C ARG A 293 7.76 21.55 25.61
N LYS A 294 8.44 21.10 24.54
CA LYS A 294 9.48 20.06 24.63
C LYS A 294 10.92 20.59 24.57
N ASP A 295 11.12 21.90 24.39
CA ASP A 295 12.43 22.55 24.33
C ASP A 295 13.46 21.78 23.47
N ILE A 296 13.01 21.23 22.34
CA ILE A 296 13.74 20.28 21.47
C ILE A 296 15.05 20.88 20.92
N PHE A 297 15.18 22.21 20.96
CA PHE A 297 16.36 22.93 20.49
C PHE A 297 17.42 23.16 21.56
N SER A 298 17.22 22.71 22.81
CA SER A 298 18.15 22.97 23.91
C SER A 298 19.43 22.10 23.88
N THR A 299 19.63 21.30 22.84
CA THR A 299 20.81 20.41 22.70
C THR A 299 21.74 20.92 21.59
N ASP A 300 22.95 21.35 21.96
CA ASP A 300 23.98 22.02 21.13
C ASP A 300 24.67 21.11 20.07
N SER A 301 23.94 20.21 19.42
CA SER A 301 24.52 19.40 18.34
C SER A 301 24.18 19.96 16.96
N ILE A 302 25.13 19.87 16.03
CA ILE A 302 24.93 20.24 14.60
C ILE A 302 23.79 19.40 13.99
N ILE A 303 23.59 18.18 14.48
CA ILE A 303 22.56 17.25 13.99
C ILE A 303 21.17 17.71 14.44
N THR A 304 20.98 18.03 15.73
CA THR A 304 19.69 18.50 16.27
C THR A 304 19.26 19.82 15.64
N THR A 305 20.20 20.76 15.47
CA THR A 305 19.93 22.03 14.77
C THR A 305 19.56 21.82 13.30
N GLY A 306 20.26 20.93 12.58
CA GLY A 306 19.92 20.57 11.21
C GLY A 306 18.53 19.94 11.07
N ILE A 307 18.16 19.05 11.99
CA ILE A 307 16.84 18.40 12.00
C ILE A 307 15.74 19.40 12.33
N GLY A 308 15.97 20.30 13.29
CA GLY A 308 15.03 21.37 13.61
C GLY A 308 14.79 22.32 12.44
N LEU A 309 15.84 22.72 11.71
CA LEU A 309 15.72 23.50 10.47
C LEU A 309 14.93 22.75 9.40
N LEU A 310 15.16 21.44 9.26
CA LEU A 310 14.43 20.61 8.30
C LEU A 310 12.94 20.50 8.65
N VAL A 311 12.60 20.38 9.94
CA VAL A 311 11.20 20.40 10.40
C VAL A 311 10.53 21.74 10.09
N ILE A 312 11.22 22.86 10.38
CA ILE A 312 10.72 24.20 10.07
C ILE A 312 10.49 24.34 8.56
N LEU A 313 11.44 23.89 7.73
CA LEU A 313 11.30 23.88 6.27
C LEU A 313 10.09 23.06 5.84
N CYS A 314 9.92 21.84 6.36
CA CYS A 314 8.77 21.00 6.05
C CYS A 314 7.45 21.68 6.42
N ALA A 315 7.38 22.28 7.61
CA ALA A 315 6.20 22.99 8.08
C ALA A 315 5.84 24.18 7.17
N LEU A 316 6.83 24.99 6.78
CA LEU A 316 6.65 26.11 5.86
C LEU A 316 6.17 25.64 4.49
N MET A 317 6.76 24.58 3.94
CA MET A 317 6.37 24.03 2.64
C MET A 317 4.96 23.43 2.66
N ILE A 318 4.57 22.74 3.75
CA ILE A 318 3.22 22.23 3.96
C ILE A 318 2.22 23.38 4.06
N LEU A 319 2.51 24.42 4.87
CA LEU A 319 1.66 25.61 5.03
C LEU A 319 1.45 26.33 3.69
N ALA A 320 2.54 26.60 2.98
CA ALA A 320 2.54 27.21 1.65
C ALA A 320 1.83 26.34 0.59
N GLY A 321 1.68 25.04 0.84
CA GLY A 321 1.18 24.09 -0.14
C GLY A 321 2.11 24.01 -1.36
N MET A 322 3.42 23.93 -1.11
CA MET A 322 4.43 23.70 -2.14
C MET A 322 5.00 22.29 -1.97
N ALA A 323 4.70 21.39 -2.92
CA ALA A 323 5.08 19.97 -2.82
C ALA A 323 4.68 19.31 -1.48
N GLY A 324 3.51 19.69 -0.95
CA GLY A 324 3.17 19.41 0.45
C GLY A 324 2.99 17.93 0.80
N ARG A 325 2.70 17.04 -0.15
CA ARG A 325 2.71 15.58 0.12
C ARG A 325 4.12 15.05 0.38
N VAL A 326 5.09 15.52 -0.40
CA VAL A 326 6.50 15.11 -0.24
C VAL A 326 7.01 15.59 1.11
N PHE A 327 6.76 16.86 1.44
CA PHE A 327 7.15 17.40 2.74
C PHE A 327 6.35 16.80 3.89
N ALA A 328 5.07 16.42 3.71
CA ALA A 328 4.31 15.69 4.71
C ALA A 328 4.86 14.27 4.94
N LEU A 329 5.32 13.60 3.88
CA LEU A 329 5.99 12.30 4.01
C LEU A 329 7.29 12.43 4.80
N ILE A 330 8.17 13.37 4.40
CA ILE A 330 9.42 13.65 5.13
C ILE A 330 9.11 14.00 6.59
N MET A 331 8.13 14.87 6.81
CA MET A 331 7.71 15.30 8.14
C MET A 331 7.17 14.12 8.97
N SER A 332 6.43 13.19 8.37
CA SER A 332 5.93 12.00 9.07
C SER A 332 7.07 11.10 9.55
N CYS A 333 8.10 10.88 8.71
CA CYS A 333 9.28 10.11 9.07
C CYS A 333 10.09 10.81 10.17
N LEU A 334 10.34 12.11 10.03
CA LEU A 334 11.05 12.92 11.03
C LEU A 334 10.31 12.93 12.36
N PHE A 335 8.99 13.10 12.33
CA PHE A 335 8.18 13.15 13.53
C PHE A 335 8.13 11.78 14.20
N CYS A 336 7.99 10.69 13.45
CA CYS A 336 8.05 9.34 14.00
C CYS A 336 9.41 9.06 14.67
N TRP A 337 10.51 9.49 14.07
CA TRP A 337 11.84 9.39 14.66
C TRP A 337 12.01 10.26 15.92
N LEU A 338 11.53 11.50 15.91
CA LEU A 338 11.54 12.39 17.08
C LEU A 338 10.69 11.83 18.24
N LEU A 339 9.59 11.13 17.93
CA LEU A 339 8.72 10.52 18.94
C LEU A 339 9.33 9.26 19.58
N LEU A 340 10.37 8.65 19.01
CA LEU A 340 11.12 7.58 19.70
C LEU A 340 11.88 8.13 20.92
N SER A 341 12.21 9.43 20.91
CA SER A 341 13.01 10.06 21.96
C SER A 341 12.20 10.66 23.10
N TYR A 342 10.86 10.74 22.97
CA TYR A 342 9.99 11.44 23.93
C TYR A 342 8.63 10.78 24.08
N GLU A 343 8.04 10.85 25.28
CA GLU A 343 6.66 10.40 25.50
C GLU A 343 5.67 11.17 24.61
N MET A 344 4.74 10.41 24.00
CA MET A 344 3.72 10.98 23.11
C MET A 344 2.63 11.69 23.91
N THR A 345 2.43 12.97 23.61
CA THR A 345 1.30 13.75 24.15
C THR A 345 0.09 13.70 23.19
N LEU A 346 -1.08 14.13 23.67
CA LEU A 346 -2.28 14.28 22.83
C LEU A 346 -2.06 15.23 21.64
N ILE A 347 -1.23 16.26 21.83
CA ILE A 347 -0.88 17.23 20.78
C ILE A 347 -0.09 16.53 19.67
N ASP A 348 0.90 15.71 20.03
CA ASP A 348 1.73 14.96 19.08
C ASP A 348 0.91 13.92 18.32
N THR A 349 -0.06 13.29 19.00
CA THR A 349 -1.00 12.34 18.40
C THR A 349 -1.86 13.02 17.33
N ALA A 350 -2.48 14.16 17.67
CA ALA A 350 -3.28 14.93 16.74
C ALA A 350 -2.45 15.45 15.55
N LEU A 351 -1.23 15.89 15.82
CA LEU A 351 -0.29 16.36 14.81
C LEU A 351 0.09 15.26 13.81
N LEU A 352 0.46 14.06 14.30
CA LEU A 352 0.79 12.92 13.46
C LEU A 352 -0.39 12.54 12.54
N CYS A 353 -1.61 12.48 13.09
CA CYS A 353 -2.82 12.24 12.31
C CYS A 353 -3.03 13.29 11.21
N CYS A 354 -2.87 14.58 11.52
CA CYS A 354 -3.03 15.66 10.56
C CYS A 354 -1.99 15.59 9.43
N ILE A 355 -0.72 15.31 9.77
CA ILE A 355 0.37 15.13 8.78
C ILE A 355 0.04 13.97 7.84
N ILE A 356 -0.36 12.81 8.39
CA ILE A 356 -0.69 11.62 7.61
C ILE A 356 -1.91 11.87 6.70
N TRP A 357 -2.94 12.58 7.18
CA TRP A 357 -4.11 12.90 6.37
C TRP A 357 -3.80 13.89 5.26
N ILE A 358 -2.98 14.91 5.49
CA ILE A 358 -2.52 15.81 4.42
C ILE A 358 -1.66 15.06 3.41
N MET A 359 -0.81 14.13 3.86
CA MET A 359 -0.02 13.28 2.97
C MET A 359 -0.93 12.44 2.04
N GLN A 360 -1.99 11.83 2.57
CA GLN A 360 -2.90 10.95 1.81
C GLN A 360 -3.95 11.70 0.97
N LEU A 361 -4.56 12.75 1.52
CA LEU A 361 -5.66 13.48 0.88
C LEU A 361 -5.16 14.64 0.00
N GLY A 362 -3.95 15.15 0.25
CA GLY A 362 -3.35 16.28 -0.47
C GLY A 362 -3.46 17.61 0.28
N THR A 363 -2.99 18.69 -0.34
CA THR A 363 -2.88 20.03 0.26
C THR A 363 -4.11 20.94 0.02
N GLY A 364 -5.01 20.56 -0.89
CA GLY A 364 -6.25 21.28 -1.19
C GLY A 364 -6.13 22.45 -2.16
N LYS A 365 -7.23 23.19 -2.40
CA LYS A 365 -7.37 24.18 -3.50
C LYS A 365 -6.59 25.50 -3.35
N LEU A 366 -5.89 25.70 -2.24
CA LEU A 366 -5.10 26.92 -1.94
C LEU A 366 -3.60 26.59 -1.82
N SER A 367 -3.10 25.76 -2.73
CA SER A 367 -1.74 25.26 -2.73
C SER A 367 -0.96 26.01 -3.80
N LEU A 368 0.16 26.64 -3.43
CA LEU A 368 0.95 27.46 -4.36
C LEU A 368 1.59 26.62 -5.48
N TRP A 369 1.99 25.39 -5.19
CA TRP A 369 2.64 24.53 -6.17
C TRP A 369 2.31 23.04 -5.99
N LEU A 370 1.40 22.56 -6.84
CA LEU A 370 0.84 21.19 -6.85
C LEU A 370 1.60 20.25 -7.80
N TRP A 371 2.93 20.33 -7.87
CA TRP A 371 3.70 19.44 -8.75
C TRP A 371 3.59 17.97 -8.30
N ASP A 372 3.64 17.73 -6.99
CA ASP A 372 3.51 16.42 -6.36
C ASP A 372 2.12 15.81 -6.58
N ASP A 373 1.05 16.58 -6.37
CA ASP A 373 -0.32 16.14 -6.66
C ASP A 373 -0.48 15.78 -8.13
N ARG A 374 0.12 16.57 -9.03
CA ARG A 374 0.14 16.27 -10.46
C ARG A 374 0.99 15.05 -10.77
N TRP A 375 2.14 14.85 -10.14
CA TRP A 375 2.99 13.68 -10.38
C TRP A 375 2.33 12.38 -9.95
N VAL A 376 1.67 12.39 -8.78
CA VAL A 376 0.87 11.27 -8.29
C VAL A 376 -0.32 10.99 -9.24
N LYS A 377 -0.96 12.04 -9.78
CA LYS A 377 -2.08 11.92 -10.73
C LYS A 377 -1.64 11.65 -12.18
N LYS A 378 -0.41 11.96 -12.58
CA LYS A 378 0.18 11.74 -13.92
C LYS A 378 0.47 10.27 -14.21
N TYR A 379 0.28 9.39 -13.22
CA TYR A 379 0.27 7.94 -13.43
C TYR A 379 -0.86 7.45 -14.36
N ASP A 380 -1.75 8.33 -14.82
CA ASP A 380 -2.84 8.03 -15.74
C ASP A 380 -2.70 8.81 -17.07
N GLY A 381 -2.37 8.08 -18.15
CA GLY A 381 -3.15 8.08 -19.39
C GLY A 381 -3.48 9.37 -20.16
N SER A 382 -2.90 10.52 -19.87
CA SER A 382 -2.85 11.62 -20.84
C SER A 382 -1.48 11.59 -21.53
N SER A 383 -1.45 11.02 -22.74
CA SER A 383 -0.52 11.49 -23.76
C SER A 383 -0.59 13.01 -23.87
#